data_AF-A0A7W5EG88-F1
#
_entry.id   AF-A0A7W5EG88-F1
#
_cell.length_a   1.000
_cell.length_b   1.000
_cell.length_c   1.000
_cell.angle_alpha   90.00
_cell.angle_beta   90.00
_cell.angle_gamma   90.00
#
_symmetry.space_group_name_H-M   'P 1'
#
loop_
_entity.id
_entity.type
_entity.pdbx_description
1 polymer ?
#
loop_
_entity_poly.entity_id
_entity_poly.type
_entity_poly.pdbx_seq_one_letter_code
_entity_poly.pdbx_strand_id
1 'polypeptide(L)'
;MDDSCKVADAVQYHGSHSFEKDAPTQKFFDLGATIHVSTMNSEALSLLLVREMPYGKYQGRKLADLPGHYLGWMARAGFPKGELGALLALMYELDHNNLRGLLDPLPRS
;
A
#
# COMPACT_ATOMS: atom_id res chain seq x y z
N MET A 1 -2.82 25.02 28.99
CA MET A 1 -1.85 24.15 29.68
C MET A 1 -2.67 23.22 30.56
N ASP A 2 -3.29 22.23 29.90
CA ASP A 2 -2.92 20.81 29.94
C ASP A 2 -3.40 20.11 31.22
N ASP A 3 -4.72 19.93 31.28
CA ASP A 3 -5.35 19.03 32.23
C ASP A 3 -5.65 17.68 31.57
N SER A 4 -4.91 16.69 32.04
CA SER A 4 -5.45 15.41 32.47
C SER A 4 -6.11 14.53 31.41
N CYS A 5 -5.27 13.67 30.84
CA CYS A 5 -5.52 12.23 30.80
C CYS A 5 -6.42 11.77 31.97
N LYS A 6 -7.61 11.25 31.67
CA LYS A 6 -8.30 10.22 32.46
C LYS A 6 -9.45 9.57 31.67
N VAL A 7 -9.19 8.32 31.31
CA VAL A 7 -10.04 7.13 31.38
C VAL A 7 -11.53 7.35 31.73
N ALA A 8 -12.40 6.91 30.81
CA ALA A 8 -13.79 6.49 31.04
C ALA A 8 -14.10 5.47 29.92
N ASP A 9 -14.07 4.16 30.21
CA ASP A 9 -15.17 3.32 30.67
C ASP A 9 -16.05 2.74 29.53
N ALA A 10 -15.75 1.46 29.24
CA ALA A 10 -16.61 0.32 28.94
C ALA A 10 -17.95 0.50 28.18
N VAL A 11 -18.09 -0.24 27.06
CA VAL A 11 -19.30 -1.07 26.80
C VAL A 11 -18.88 -2.38 26.11
N GLN A 12 -19.36 -3.48 26.68
CA GLN A 12 -19.21 -4.88 26.27
C GLN A 12 -19.77 -5.17 24.86
N TYR A 13 -19.11 -6.04 24.10
CA TYR A 13 -19.76 -6.82 23.05
C TYR A 13 -19.54 -8.31 23.33
N HIS A 14 -20.61 -8.96 23.78
CA HIS A 14 -20.70 -10.40 23.98
C HIS A 14 -21.41 -10.97 22.75
N GLY A 15 -20.78 -11.90 22.04
CA GLY A 15 -21.35 -12.46 20.82
C GLY A 15 -20.65 -13.75 20.42
N SER A 16 -20.99 -14.83 21.12
CA SER A 16 -20.66 -16.20 20.77
C SER A 16 -21.30 -16.55 19.42
N HIS A 17 -20.51 -16.84 18.40
CA HIS A 17 -20.95 -17.67 17.27
C HIS A 17 -19.84 -18.64 16.91
N SER A 18 -20.11 -19.90 17.23
CA SER A 18 -19.34 -21.05 16.78
C SER A 18 -19.45 -21.17 15.26
N PHE A 19 -18.32 -21.19 14.56
CA PHE A 19 -18.22 -21.79 13.24
C PHE A 19 -16.80 -22.36 13.08
N GLU A 20 -16.66 -23.64 13.36
CA GLU A 20 -15.46 -24.42 13.02
C GLU A 20 -15.84 -25.49 12.01
N LYS A 21 -14.88 -25.79 11.12
CA LYS A 21 -14.79 -26.85 10.10
C LYS A 21 -15.18 -26.37 8.70
N ASP A 22 -14.30 -26.31 7.70
CA ASP A 22 -13.15 -27.17 7.36
C ASP A 22 -11.96 -26.39 6.72
N ALA A 23 -10.73 -26.85 7.00
CA ALA A 23 -9.44 -26.29 6.53
C ALA A 23 -9.02 -26.84 5.14
N PRO A 24 -7.79 -26.63 4.60
CA PRO A 24 -6.73 -25.62 4.81
C PRO A 24 -6.35 -24.92 3.46
N THR A 25 -5.65 -23.78 3.39
CA THR A 25 -4.18 -23.72 3.24
C THR A 25 -3.81 -22.27 2.85
N GLN A 26 -3.35 -21.47 3.80
CA GLN A 26 -2.20 -20.59 3.60
C GLN A 26 -1.66 -20.31 4.99
N LYS A 27 -0.80 -21.24 5.43
CA LYS A 27 0.11 -21.02 6.55
C LYS A 27 1.00 -19.82 6.21
N PHE A 28 1.65 -19.28 7.24
CA PHE A 28 2.63 -18.19 7.19
C PHE A 28 2.05 -16.79 7.38
N PHE A 29 1.70 -16.47 8.63
CA PHE A 29 2.20 -15.24 9.24
C PHE A 29 2.35 -15.51 10.73
N ASP A 30 3.53 -16.00 11.10
CA ASP A 30 4.00 -16.06 12.48
C ASP A 30 4.10 -14.63 13.02
N LEU A 31 3.26 -14.34 14.02
CA LEU A 31 3.31 -13.11 14.80
C LEU A 31 4.43 -13.27 15.84
N GLY A 32 5.66 -12.86 15.48
CA GLY A 32 6.79 -12.94 16.40
C GLY A 32 8.15 -12.74 15.76
N ALA A 33 8.41 -11.58 15.15
CA ALA A 33 9.77 -11.17 14.84
C ALA A 33 9.87 -9.65 14.78
N THR A 34 10.69 -9.12 15.70
CA THR A 34 11.56 -7.94 15.56
C THR A 34 11.49 -7.26 14.19
N ILE A 35 11.22 -5.95 14.20
CA ILE A 35 11.41 -5.06 13.04
C ILE A 35 12.87 -5.18 12.57
N HIS A 36 13.11 -6.07 11.62
CA HIS A 36 14.33 -6.12 10.83
C HIS A 36 14.01 -5.42 9.52
N VAL A 37 14.48 -4.17 9.39
CA VAL A 37 14.40 -3.39 8.16
C VAL A 37 15.29 -4.03 7.09
N SER A 38 14.83 -5.06 6.38
CA SER A 38 15.65 -5.69 5.32
C SER A 38 14.89 -6.49 4.25
N THR A 39 13.60 -6.23 3.98
CA THR A 39 12.94 -6.86 2.83
C THR A 39 12.61 -5.78 1.79
N MET A 40 13.33 -5.80 0.66
CA MET A 40 12.93 -5.06 -0.54
C MET A 40 11.45 -5.35 -0.80
N ASN A 41 10.64 -4.29 -0.72
CA ASN A 41 9.19 -4.37 -0.55
C ASN A 41 8.52 -4.76 -1.88
N SER A 42 8.64 -6.03 -2.28
CA SER A 42 8.00 -6.58 -3.49
C SER A 42 6.48 -6.38 -3.48
N GLU A 43 5.87 -6.31 -2.29
CA GLU A 43 4.46 -5.98 -2.12
C GLU A 43 4.13 -4.56 -2.61
N ALA A 44 5.00 -3.58 -2.37
CA ALA A 44 4.78 -2.22 -2.85
C ALA A 44 4.78 -2.14 -4.38
N LEU A 45 5.66 -2.87 -5.06
CA LEU A 45 5.65 -2.98 -6.52
C LEU A 45 4.35 -3.62 -7.03
N SER A 46 3.89 -4.67 -6.33
CA SER A 46 2.61 -5.33 -6.66
C SER A 46 1.42 -4.37 -6.46
N LEU A 47 1.45 -3.54 -5.42
CA LEU A 47 0.42 -2.54 -5.16
C LEU A 47 0.34 -1.48 -6.26
N LEU A 48 1.45 -1.13 -6.94
CA LEU A 48 1.42 -0.22 -8.09
C LEU A 48 0.56 -0.76 -9.26
N LEU A 49 0.51 -2.08 -9.43
CA LEU A 49 -0.23 -2.77 -10.50
C LEU A 49 -1.71 -3.01 -10.18
N VAL A 50 -2.09 -2.93 -8.91
CA VAL A 50 -3.45 -3.23 -8.43
C VAL A 50 -4.18 -1.97 -7.98
N ARG A 51 -3.49 -1.04 -7.31
CA ARG A 51 -4.12 0.17 -6.79
C ARG A 51 -4.44 1.13 -7.92
N GLU A 52 -5.65 1.65 -7.86
CA GLU A 52 -6.15 2.68 -8.76
C GLU A 52 -6.04 4.05 -8.11
N MET A 53 -5.88 5.06 -8.95
CA MET A 53 -5.90 6.44 -8.53
C MET A 53 -7.32 6.81 -8.06
N PRO A 54 -7.50 7.30 -6.82
CA PRO A 54 -8.84 7.55 -6.28
C PRO A 54 -9.45 8.89 -6.71
N TYR A 55 -8.66 9.80 -7.29
CA TYR A 55 -9.12 11.15 -7.66
C TYR A 55 -8.36 11.75 -8.85
N GLY A 56 -8.87 12.88 -9.35
CA GLY A 56 -8.26 13.66 -10.42
C GLY A 56 -8.53 13.12 -11.82
N LYS A 57 -7.81 13.64 -12.81
CA LYS A 57 -7.99 13.30 -14.24
C LYS A 57 -7.79 11.80 -14.54
N TYR A 58 -6.96 11.12 -13.74
CA TYR A 58 -6.60 9.72 -13.92
C TYR A 58 -7.33 8.79 -12.95
N GLN A 59 -8.42 9.25 -12.31
CA GLN A 59 -9.23 8.42 -11.42
C GLN A 59 -9.63 7.08 -12.09
N GLY A 60 -9.53 5.99 -11.34
CA GLY A 60 -9.83 4.64 -11.81
C GLY A 60 -8.75 4.01 -12.70
N ARG A 61 -7.58 4.65 -12.87
CA ARG A 61 -6.42 4.04 -13.53
C ARG A 61 -5.43 3.53 -12.51
N LYS A 62 -4.75 2.44 -12.86
CA LYS A 62 -3.67 1.88 -12.05
C LYS A 62 -2.51 2.86 -11.92
N LEU A 63 -1.85 2.83 -10.76
CA LEU A 63 -0.69 3.70 -10.51
C LEU A 63 0.44 3.44 -11.52
N ALA A 64 0.67 2.17 -11.88
CA ALA A 64 1.66 1.78 -12.90
C ALA A 64 1.38 2.34 -14.31
N ASP A 65 0.13 2.71 -14.62
CA ASP A 65 -0.29 3.24 -15.92
C ASP A 65 -0.28 4.78 -15.96
N LEU A 66 0.04 5.45 -14.84
CA LEU A 66 0.06 6.91 -14.78
C LEU A 66 1.17 7.48 -15.67
N PRO A 67 0.90 8.49 -16.50
CA PRO A 67 1.93 9.01 -17.41
C PRO A 67 2.99 9.80 -16.64
N GLY A 68 4.27 9.69 -17.05
CA GLY A 68 5.40 10.31 -16.35
C GLY A 68 5.28 11.83 -16.18
N HIS A 69 4.73 12.54 -17.16
CA HIS A 69 4.48 13.99 -17.05
C HIS A 69 3.52 14.34 -15.90
N TYR A 70 2.56 13.47 -15.59
CA TYR A 70 1.63 13.67 -14.48
C TYR A 70 2.30 13.42 -13.14
N LEU A 71 3.13 12.36 -13.05
CA LEU A 71 3.94 12.07 -11.86
C LEU A 71 4.93 13.21 -11.57
N GLY A 72 5.61 13.74 -12.60
CA GLY A 72 6.52 14.87 -12.46
C GLY A 72 5.82 16.17 -12.03
N TRP A 73 4.61 16.43 -12.54
CA TRP A 73 3.79 17.54 -12.04
C TRP A 73 3.40 17.32 -10.56
N MET A 74 3.00 16.11 -10.19
CA MET A 74 2.61 15.79 -8.82
C MET A 74 3.79 15.83 -7.84
N ALA A 75 4.98 15.41 -8.26
CA ALA A 75 6.21 15.51 -7.46
C ALA A 75 6.52 16.97 -7.11
N ARG A 76 6.22 17.91 -8.03
CA ARG A 76 6.37 19.36 -7.78
C ARG A 76 5.28 19.93 -6.90
N ALA A 77 4.06 19.41 -7.00
CA ALA A 77 2.93 19.82 -6.15
C ALA A 77 3.00 19.23 -4.73
N GLY A 78 3.66 18.07 -4.59
CA GLY A 78 3.74 17.26 -3.38
C GLY A 78 2.79 16.06 -3.41
N PHE A 79 3.28 14.91 -2.95
CA PHE A 79 2.48 13.71 -2.78
C PHE A 79 1.64 13.77 -1.50
N PRO A 80 0.43 13.17 -1.48
CA PRO A 80 -0.37 13.07 -0.26
C PRO A 80 0.36 12.27 0.82
N LYS A 81 0.04 12.47 2.10
CA LYS A 81 0.58 11.62 3.17
C LYS A 81 -0.05 10.22 3.13
N GLY A 82 0.69 9.23 3.60
CA GLY A 82 0.22 7.85 3.71
C GLY A 82 0.65 6.95 2.55
N GLU A 83 0.03 5.78 2.46
CA GLU A 83 0.42 4.72 1.52
C GLU A 83 0.35 5.17 0.06
N LEU A 84 -0.72 5.87 -0.33
CA LEU A 84 -0.90 6.33 -1.70
C LEU A 84 0.25 7.25 -2.15
N GLY A 85 0.68 8.18 -1.29
CA GLY A 85 1.78 9.07 -1.62
C GLY A 85 3.13 8.36 -1.67
N ALA A 86 3.34 7.39 -0.78
CA ALA A 86 4.54 6.55 -0.82
C ALA A 86 4.60 5.72 -2.13
N LEU A 87 3.47 5.18 -2.59
CA LEU A 87 3.36 4.48 -3.86
C LEU A 87 3.57 5.41 -5.05
N LEU A 88 3.01 6.61 -5.04
CA LEU A 88 3.20 7.61 -6.10
C LEU A 88 4.65 8.10 -6.18
N ALA A 89 5.30 8.31 -5.03
CA ALA A 89 6.71 8.64 -4.97
C ALA A 89 7.57 7.50 -5.54
N LEU A 90 7.30 6.25 -5.13
CA LEU A 90 7.96 5.07 -5.66
C LEU A 90 7.79 4.96 -7.18
N MET A 91 6.58 5.18 -7.69
CA MET A 91 6.30 5.15 -9.12
C MET A 91 7.07 6.26 -9.87
N TYR A 92 7.15 7.45 -9.31
CA TYR A 92 7.93 8.56 -9.86
C TYR A 92 9.43 8.22 -9.91
N GLU A 93 9.99 7.62 -8.86
CA GLU A 93 11.38 7.17 -8.86
C GLU A 93 11.64 6.11 -9.93
N LEU A 94 10.74 5.14 -10.10
CA LEU A 94 10.85 4.13 -11.17
C LEU A 94 10.83 4.76 -12.56
N ASP A 95 9.94 5.73 -12.80
CA ASP A 95 9.85 6.46 -14.07
C ASP A 95 11.10 7.31 -14.32
N HIS A 96 11.58 8.05 -13.31
CA HIS A 96 12.77 8.91 -13.40
C HIS A 96 14.05 8.13 -13.68
N ASN A 97 14.14 6.89 -13.16
CA ASN A 97 15.27 5.99 -13.40
C ASN A 97 15.11 5.14 -14.68
N ASN A 98 14.07 5.34 -15.48
CA ASN A 98 13.72 4.52 -16.65
C ASN A 98 13.52 3.02 -16.31
N LEU A 99 13.12 2.71 -15.07
CA LEU A 99 12.88 1.35 -14.56
C LEU A 99 11.42 0.90 -14.66
N ARG A 100 10.58 1.72 -15.30
CA ARG A 100 9.15 1.41 -15.44
C ARG A 100 8.89 0.11 -16.20
N GLY A 101 9.75 -0.24 -17.16
CA GLY A 101 9.68 -1.52 -17.89
C GLY A 101 9.89 -2.76 -17.01
N LEU A 102 10.35 -2.62 -15.77
CA LEU A 102 10.38 -3.74 -14.81
C LEU A 102 8.98 -4.19 -14.38
N LEU A 103 7.97 -3.32 -14.57
CA LEU A 103 6.57 -3.64 -14.30
C LEU A 103 5.88 -4.29 -15.50
N ASP A 104 6.53 -4.32 -16.67
CA ASP A 104 5.98 -5.00 -17.83
C ASP A 104 6.00 -6.51 -17.61
N PRO A 105 4.96 -7.23 -18.07
CA PRO A 105 4.93 -8.68 -17.97
C PRO A 105 6.16 -9.26 -18.70
N LEU A 106 6.96 -10.04 -17.97
CA LEU A 106 8.11 -10.73 -18.56
C LEU A 106 7.64 -11.52 -19.80
N PRO A 107 8.26 -11.32 -20.98
CA PRO A 107 7.93 -12.13 -22.14
C PRO A 107 8.23 -13.60 -21.81
N ARG A 108 7.20 -14.46 -21.90
CA ARG A 108 7.37 -15.91 -21.79
C ARG A 108 8.21 -16.38 -22.98
N SER A 109 9.45 -16.76 -22.72
CA SER A 109 10.33 -17.50 -23.65
C SER A 109 9.93 -18.97 -23.73
#